data_AF-A0A8C9D980-F1
#
_entry.id   AF-A0A8C9D980-F1
#
_cell.length_a   1.000
_cell.length_b   1.000
_cell.length_c   1.000
_cell.angle_alpha   90.00
_cell.angle_beta   90.00
_cell.angle_gamma   90.00
#
_symmetry.space_group_name_H-M   'P 1'
#
loop_
_entity.id
_entity.type
_entity.pdbx_description
1 polymer ?
#
loop_
_entity_poly.entity_id
_entity_poly.type
_entity_poly.pdbx_seq_one_letter_code
_entity_poly.pdbx_strand_id
1 'polypeptide(L)'
;MCAPVAAARRAWPRNYRGWRTGREAFPPHVSLPACAPTPAIMAAPLALVLVVAVTVRAALFRSSLAEFISERVEVVSPLSSWKRVVEGLSLLDLGVSPYSGAVFHETPLIIYLFHFLIDYAELVFMVTDALTAIALYFAIQDFNKVVFKKQKLLLELDQYAPDVAELIRTPMEMRYIPLKVALFYLLNPYTVLSCVAKSTCAINNTLIAFFILTTIKGSAFLSAIFLALATYQSLYPLTLFVPGLLYLLQRQYIPVKVKSKAFWIFSWEYAMMYVGSLVVIICLSFFLLSSWDFIPAVYGFILSVPDLTPNIGLFWYFFAEMFEHFSLFFVCVFQINVFFYTIPLAIKLKEHPVFFMFIQIAIISIFKSYPTVGDVALYMAFFPVWNHLYRFLRNIFVLACIIIVCSLLFPVLWHLWIYAGSANSNFFYAITLTFNVGQVRALHGDSFCSLRHSTEALGSAN
;
A
#
# COMPACT_ATOMS: atom_id res chain seq x y z
N MET A 1 19.65 26.73 59.97
CA MET A 1 20.83 25.88 60.24
C MET A 1 20.32 24.49 60.55
N CYS A 2 20.49 23.52 59.64
CA CYS A 2 20.37 22.09 59.93
C CYS A 2 21.09 21.29 58.83
N ALA A 3 21.77 20.24 59.27
CA ALA A 3 22.84 19.49 58.62
C ALA A 3 22.30 18.29 57.77
N PRO A 4 23.18 17.51 57.10
CA PRO A 4 22.89 16.70 55.91
C PRO A 4 22.41 15.28 56.21
N VAL A 5 21.80 14.62 55.21
CA VAL A 5 21.46 13.19 55.26
C VAL A 5 22.28 12.41 54.25
N ALA A 6 23.06 11.47 54.77
CA ALA A 6 23.87 10.51 54.04
C ALA A 6 23.10 9.21 53.75
N ALA A 7 23.53 8.56 52.66
CA ALA A 7 23.62 7.11 52.44
C ALA A 7 22.34 6.24 52.36
N ALA A 8 22.15 5.63 51.18
CA ALA A 8 21.74 4.23 51.06
C ALA A 8 22.36 3.60 49.80
N ARG A 9 23.63 3.20 49.87
CA ARG A 9 24.22 2.21 48.95
C ARG A 9 23.76 0.82 49.43
N ARG A 10 22.94 0.12 48.66
CA ARG A 10 22.73 -1.33 48.85
C ARG A 10 23.62 -2.11 47.89
N ALA A 11 24.28 -3.11 48.47
CA ALA A 11 25.31 -3.93 47.90
C ALA A 11 24.78 -4.88 46.81
N TRP A 12 25.52 -5.00 45.72
CA TRP A 12 25.48 -6.14 44.82
C TRP A 12 26.50 -7.20 45.26
N PRO A 13 26.21 -8.51 45.15
CA PRO A 13 27.14 -9.55 45.57
C PRO A 13 28.40 -9.55 44.70
N ARG A 14 29.56 -9.45 45.35
CA ARG A 14 30.85 -9.85 44.80
C ARG A 14 30.83 -11.36 44.59
N ASN A 15 30.70 -11.83 43.36
CA ASN A 15 31.32 -13.06 42.87
C ASN A 15 30.98 -13.26 41.39
N TYR A 16 31.87 -12.80 40.51
CA TYR A 16 32.23 -13.44 39.22
C TYR A 16 33.49 -12.73 38.74
N ARG A 17 34.61 -13.12 39.37
CA ARG A 17 35.96 -12.68 39.01
C ARG A 17 36.50 -13.72 38.05
N GLY A 18 36.26 -13.55 36.75
CA GLY A 18 36.64 -14.59 35.79
C GLY A 18 36.64 -14.24 34.31
N TRP A 19 36.52 -12.97 33.89
CA TRP A 19 36.78 -12.56 32.50
C TRP A 19 37.35 -11.15 32.51
N ARG A 20 38.66 -11.04 32.76
CA ARG A 20 39.37 -9.75 32.77
C ARG A 20 40.70 -9.84 32.02
N THR A 21 40.71 -10.43 30.85
CA THR A 21 41.82 -10.36 29.88
C THR A 21 41.25 -10.51 28.47
N GLY A 22 40.94 -9.38 27.85
CA GLY A 22 40.33 -9.28 26.53
C GLY A 22 39.90 -7.84 26.30
N ARG A 23 40.86 -6.92 26.28
CA ARG A 23 40.63 -5.57 25.78
C ARG A 23 40.49 -5.65 24.26
N GLU A 24 39.29 -5.87 23.78
CA GLU A 24 38.84 -5.18 22.58
C GLU A 24 37.92 -4.08 23.06
N ALA A 25 38.41 -2.85 22.91
CA ALA A 25 37.72 -1.65 23.34
C ALA A 25 36.39 -1.54 22.60
N PHE A 26 35.29 -1.50 23.35
CA PHE A 26 34.10 -0.77 22.90
C PHE A 26 34.57 0.60 22.39
N PRO A 27 34.22 1.03 21.17
CA PRO A 27 34.50 2.40 20.76
C PRO A 27 33.75 3.34 21.71
N PRO A 28 34.46 4.20 22.47
CA PRO A 28 33.81 5.20 23.29
C PRO A 28 33.32 6.31 22.35
N HIS A 29 32.10 6.78 22.57
CA HIS A 29 31.45 7.86 21.84
C HIS A 29 31.08 7.57 20.38
N VAL A 30 29.95 6.89 20.16
CA VAL A 30 29.06 7.30 19.06
C VAL A 30 28.45 8.64 19.46
N SER A 31 29.21 9.72 19.27
CA SER A 31 28.63 11.05 19.21
C SER A 31 27.77 11.09 17.95
N LEU A 32 26.46 10.91 18.13
CA LEU A 32 25.50 11.19 17.06
C LEU A 32 25.75 12.64 16.61
N PRO A 33 26.01 12.90 15.32
CA PRO A 33 26.30 14.25 14.87
C PRO A 33 25.14 15.18 15.25
N ALA A 34 25.45 16.23 16.01
CA ALA A 34 24.52 17.18 16.62
C ALA A 34 23.87 18.16 15.61
N CYS A 35 23.82 17.81 14.34
CA CYS A 35 23.19 18.66 13.33
C CYS A 35 22.33 17.78 12.42
N ALA A 36 21.02 17.84 12.62
CA ALA A 36 20.08 17.47 11.58
C ALA A 36 20.23 18.50 10.45
N PRO A 37 20.77 18.14 9.26
CA PRO A 37 20.80 19.08 8.16
C PRO A 37 19.37 19.42 7.71
N THR A 38 19.16 20.69 7.44
CA THR A 38 17.88 21.31 7.06
C THR A 38 17.16 20.59 5.91
N PRO A 39 15.81 20.62 5.86
CA PRO A 39 14.98 20.00 4.80
C PRO A 39 15.37 20.40 3.36
N ALA A 40 16.07 21.52 3.18
CA ALA A 40 16.51 22.03 1.88
C ALA A 40 17.48 21.10 1.11
N ILE A 41 18.34 20.33 1.79
CA ILE A 41 19.39 19.52 1.11
C ILE A 41 18.81 18.27 0.42
N MET A 42 17.58 17.85 0.76
CA MET A 42 16.94 16.66 0.18
C MET A 42 15.79 16.95 -0.79
N ALA A 43 15.42 18.23 -0.95
CA ALA A 43 14.47 18.63 -1.99
C ALA A 43 15.06 18.41 -3.39
N ALA A 44 16.36 18.64 -3.56
CA ALA A 44 17.06 18.49 -4.84
C ALA A 44 17.02 17.05 -5.43
N PRO A 45 17.37 15.98 -4.69
CA PRO A 45 17.30 14.62 -5.24
C PRO A 45 15.86 14.17 -5.49
N LEU A 46 14.89 14.55 -4.66
CA LEU A 46 13.48 14.24 -4.91
C LEU A 46 12.96 14.96 -6.16
N ALA A 47 13.27 16.25 -6.31
CA ALA A 47 12.90 17.04 -7.47
C ALA A 47 13.52 16.47 -8.76
N LEU A 48 14.79 16.04 -8.72
CA LEU A 48 15.44 15.39 -9.85
C LEU A 48 14.70 14.10 -10.25
N VAL A 49 14.35 13.24 -9.28
CA VAL A 49 13.61 12.00 -9.54
C VAL A 49 12.24 12.30 -10.14
N LEU A 50 11.53 13.31 -9.62
CA LEU A 50 10.25 13.74 -10.18
C LEU A 50 10.38 14.23 -11.63
N VAL A 51 11.38 15.06 -11.93
CA VAL A 51 11.64 15.54 -13.30
C VAL A 51 11.93 14.38 -14.23
N VAL A 52 12.80 13.44 -13.84
CA VAL A 52 13.09 12.24 -14.64
C VAL A 52 11.82 11.40 -14.85
N ALA A 53 11.05 11.17 -13.80
CA ALA A 53 9.83 10.37 -13.87
C ALA A 53 8.75 10.99 -14.77
N VAL A 54 8.57 12.31 -14.72
CA VAL A 54 7.63 13.06 -15.56
C VAL A 54 8.11 13.11 -17.00
N THR A 55 9.41 13.34 -17.24
CA THR A 55 9.97 13.36 -18.61
C THR A 55 9.84 12.00 -19.30
N VAL A 56 10.08 10.89 -18.59
CA VAL A 56 9.87 9.53 -19.12
C VAL A 56 8.40 9.31 -19.50
N ARG A 57 7.46 9.69 -18.62
CA ARG A 57 6.01 9.57 -18.89
C ARG A 57 5.60 10.43 -20.09
N ALA A 58 6.03 11.69 -20.13
CA ALA A 58 5.73 12.61 -21.22
C ALA A 58 6.31 12.13 -22.57
N ALA A 59 7.51 11.54 -22.57
CA ALA A 59 8.09 10.94 -23.76
C ALA A 59 7.29 9.72 -24.24
N LEU A 60 6.82 8.87 -23.33
CA LEU A 60 6.00 7.71 -23.66
C LEU A 60 4.61 8.09 -24.17
N PHE A 61 3.97 9.11 -23.62
CA PHE A 61 2.69 9.63 -24.12
C PHE A 61 2.77 10.10 -25.58
N ARG A 62 3.92 10.65 -25.99
CA ARG A 62 4.15 11.09 -27.39
C ARG A 62 4.51 9.96 -28.34
N SER A 63 4.73 8.75 -27.83
CA SER A 63 5.11 7.59 -28.63
C SER A 63 3.89 6.77 -29.04
N SER A 64 4.00 6.01 -30.13
CA SER A 64 2.97 5.05 -30.57
C SER A 64 2.72 3.93 -29.55
N LEU A 65 3.59 3.78 -28.54
CA LEU A 65 3.42 2.79 -27.48
C LEU A 65 2.24 3.15 -26.56
N ALA A 66 1.84 4.42 -26.45
CA ALA A 66 0.77 4.83 -25.54
C ALA A 66 -0.57 4.16 -25.88
N GLU A 67 -0.92 4.15 -27.17
CA GLU A 67 -2.15 3.49 -27.65
C GLU A 67 -2.09 2.00 -27.39
N PHE A 68 -0.98 1.35 -27.74
CA PHE A 68 -0.77 -0.07 -27.51
C PHE A 68 -0.84 -0.46 -26.02
N ILE A 69 -0.26 0.36 -25.13
CA ILE A 69 -0.29 0.13 -23.67
C ILE A 69 -1.71 0.28 -23.12
N SER A 70 -2.51 1.22 -23.66
CA SER A 70 -3.88 1.43 -23.20
C SER A 70 -4.83 0.25 -23.50
N GLU A 71 -4.45 -0.61 -24.44
CA GLU A 71 -5.22 -1.80 -24.83
C GLU A 71 -4.80 -3.07 -24.08
N ARG A 72 -3.75 -2.97 -23.25
CA ARG A 72 -3.23 -4.12 -22.51
C ARG A 72 -4.12 -4.46 -21.31
N VAL A 73 -4.53 -5.72 -21.28
CA VAL A 73 -5.37 -6.32 -20.23
C VAL A 73 -4.69 -6.39 -18.87
N GLU A 74 -3.36 -6.31 -18.83
CA GLU A 74 -2.60 -6.28 -17.58
C GLU A 74 -2.64 -4.91 -16.91
N VAL A 75 -2.79 -3.85 -17.72
CA VAL A 75 -2.71 -2.45 -17.28
C VAL A 75 -4.09 -1.88 -16.99
N VAL A 76 -5.07 -2.29 -17.79
CA VAL A 76 -6.42 -1.76 -17.76
C VAL A 76 -7.42 -2.86 -17.42
N SER A 77 -8.37 -2.53 -16.55
CA SER A 77 -9.48 -3.41 -16.20
C SER A 77 -10.83 -2.77 -16.53
N PRO A 78 -11.94 -3.55 -16.53
CA PRO A 78 -13.29 -3.02 -16.70
C PRO A 78 -13.64 -1.84 -15.78
N LEU A 79 -13.05 -1.83 -14.58
CA LEU A 79 -13.21 -0.78 -13.59
C LEU A 79 -12.30 0.43 -13.80
N SER A 80 -11.18 0.30 -14.51
CA SER A 80 -10.13 1.33 -14.54
C SER A 80 -9.78 1.87 -15.91
N SER A 81 -10.50 1.43 -16.94
CA SER A 81 -10.27 1.79 -18.33
C SER A 81 -10.62 3.23 -18.66
N TRP A 82 -9.65 3.96 -19.21
CA TRP A 82 -9.89 5.29 -19.74
C TRP A 82 -10.91 5.31 -20.88
N LYS A 83 -10.90 4.30 -21.76
CA LYS A 83 -11.87 4.20 -22.87
C LYS A 83 -13.31 4.16 -22.35
N ARG A 84 -13.55 3.42 -21.25
CA ARG A 84 -14.87 3.34 -20.61
C ARG A 84 -15.26 4.65 -19.93
N VAL A 85 -14.30 5.40 -19.37
CA VAL A 85 -14.56 6.74 -18.82
C VAL A 85 -14.97 7.73 -19.92
N VAL A 86 -14.28 7.71 -21.07
CA VAL A 86 -14.63 8.55 -22.22
C VAL A 86 -16.01 8.22 -22.77
N GLU A 87 -16.36 6.93 -22.86
CA GLU A 87 -17.70 6.50 -23.26
C GLU A 87 -18.76 6.96 -22.26
N GLY A 88 -18.51 6.80 -20.96
CA GLY A 88 -19.40 7.29 -19.91
C GLY A 88 -19.62 8.81 -19.98
N LEU A 89 -18.57 9.58 -20.26
CA LEU A 89 -18.65 11.02 -20.48
C LEU A 89 -19.51 11.36 -21.70
N SER A 90 -19.32 10.64 -22.81
CA SER A 90 -20.12 10.87 -24.01
C SER A 90 -21.62 10.60 -23.79
N LEU A 91 -21.98 9.62 -22.94
CA LEU A 91 -23.37 9.37 -22.54
C LEU A 91 -23.92 10.50 -21.67
N LEU A 92 -23.09 11.01 -20.75
CA LEU A 92 -23.44 12.16 -19.91
C LEU A 92 -23.74 13.41 -20.74
N ASP A 93 -22.91 13.69 -21.76
CA ASP A 93 -23.08 14.84 -22.67
C ASP A 93 -24.38 14.74 -23.50
N LEU A 94 -24.83 13.51 -23.79
CA LEU A 94 -26.11 13.24 -24.45
C LEU A 94 -27.31 13.30 -23.50
N GLY A 95 -27.10 13.58 -22.20
CA GLY A 95 -28.16 13.62 -21.19
C GLY A 95 -28.68 12.22 -20.80
N VAL A 96 -27.97 11.17 -21.17
CA VAL A 96 -28.28 9.78 -20.80
C VAL A 96 -27.47 9.42 -19.55
N SER A 97 -28.04 8.61 -18.64
CA SER A 97 -27.27 8.21 -17.46
C SER A 97 -26.05 7.38 -17.89
N PRO A 98 -24.83 7.68 -17.41
CA PRO A 98 -23.64 6.91 -17.76
C PRO A 98 -23.75 5.42 -17.41
N TYR A 99 -24.62 5.09 -16.45
CA TYR A 99 -24.86 3.74 -15.93
C TYR A 99 -26.02 3.01 -16.62
N SER A 100 -26.71 3.63 -17.59
CA SER A 100 -27.78 2.93 -18.34
C SER A 100 -27.21 1.81 -19.21
N GLY A 101 -25.94 1.92 -19.59
CA GLY A 101 -25.19 0.88 -20.30
C GLY A 101 -24.39 -0.02 -19.36
N ALA A 102 -24.03 -1.20 -19.83
CA ALA A 102 -23.21 -2.17 -19.08
C ALA A 102 -21.69 -1.91 -19.21
N VAL A 103 -21.28 -0.71 -19.64
CA VAL A 103 -19.88 -0.43 -19.99
C VAL A 103 -19.16 0.37 -18.90
N PHE A 104 -19.85 1.32 -18.27
CA PHE A 104 -19.27 2.24 -17.30
C PHE A 104 -19.51 1.77 -15.85
N HIS A 105 -18.41 1.55 -15.12
CA HIS A 105 -18.43 1.06 -13.73
C HIS A 105 -17.57 1.90 -12.79
N GLU A 106 -17.32 3.16 -13.17
CA GLU A 106 -16.55 4.11 -12.37
C GLU A 106 -17.45 5.01 -11.53
N THR A 107 -16.89 5.70 -10.54
CA THR A 107 -17.70 6.48 -9.59
C THR A 107 -18.21 7.80 -10.19
N PRO A 108 -19.37 8.31 -9.72
CA PRO A 108 -19.90 9.61 -10.16
C PRO A 108 -18.90 10.77 -9.96
N LEU A 109 -18.09 10.75 -8.90
CA LEU A 109 -17.11 11.81 -8.69
C LEU A 109 -16.01 11.82 -9.76
N ILE A 110 -15.59 10.66 -10.24
CA ILE A 110 -14.56 10.54 -11.28
C ILE A 110 -15.07 11.04 -12.62
N ILE A 111 -16.29 10.65 -13.01
CA ILE A 111 -16.86 11.13 -14.28
C ILE A 111 -17.04 12.64 -14.27
N TYR A 112 -17.59 13.23 -13.20
CA TYR A 112 -17.73 14.67 -13.11
C TYR A 112 -16.37 15.40 -12.99
N LEU A 113 -15.37 14.80 -12.35
CA LEU A 113 -14.01 15.35 -12.34
C LEU A 113 -13.42 15.42 -13.74
N PHE A 114 -13.56 14.34 -14.53
CA PHE A 114 -13.03 14.30 -15.89
C PHE A 114 -13.89 15.05 -16.90
N HIS A 115 -15.16 15.30 -16.64
CA HIS A 115 -15.97 16.21 -17.45
C HIS A 115 -15.33 17.60 -17.57
N PHE A 116 -14.63 18.09 -16.54
CA PHE A 116 -13.90 19.36 -16.60
C PHE A 116 -12.42 19.24 -17.01
N LEU A 117 -11.83 18.05 -16.87
CA LEU A 117 -10.39 17.83 -17.00
C LEU A 117 -9.98 16.93 -18.18
N ILE A 118 -10.93 16.54 -19.03
CA ILE A 118 -10.69 15.59 -20.14
C ILE A 118 -9.55 16.07 -21.06
N ASP A 119 -9.52 17.35 -21.39
CA ASP A 119 -8.49 17.96 -22.26
C ASP A 119 -7.08 17.89 -21.65
N TYR A 120 -7.00 17.81 -20.32
CA TYR A 120 -5.75 17.78 -19.56
C TYR A 120 -5.47 16.41 -18.93
N ALA A 121 -6.16 15.34 -19.37
CA ALA A 121 -6.08 14.03 -18.74
C ALA A 121 -4.63 13.53 -18.56
N GLU A 122 -3.76 13.72 -19.55
CA GLU A 122 -2.34 13.33 -19.48
C GLU A 122 -1.59 14.00 -18.32
N LEU A 123 -1.81 15.31 -18.15
CA LEU A 123 -1.24 16.06 -17.05
C LEU A 123 -1.83 15.63 -15.70
N VAL A 124 -3.14 15.36 -15.65
CA VAL A 124 -3.80 14.88 -14.43
C VAL A 124 -3.17 13.59 -13.94
N PHE A 125 -3.00 12.58 -14.79
CA PHE A 125 -2.39 11.31 -14.40
C PHE A 125 -0.90 11.45 -14.02
N MET A 126 -0.13 12.29 -14.71
CA MET A 126 1.27 12.56 -14.34
C MET A 126 1.38 13.27 -12.98
N VAL A 127 0.51 14.25 -12.72
CA VAL A 127 0.46 14.97 -11.43
C VAL A 127 0.01 14.02 -10.33
N THR A 128 -0.96 13.14 -10.59
CA THR A 128 -1.48 12.14 -9.66
C THR A 128 -0.35 11.18 -9.21
N ASP A 129 0.44 10.69 -10.16
CA ASP A 129 1.65 9.88 -9.89
C ASP A 129 2.75 10.64 -9.13
N ALA A 130 2.91 11.94 -9.38
CA ALA A 130 3.84 12.76 -8.61
C ALA A 130 3.34 12.94 -7.17
N LEU A 131 2.04 13.18 -6.98
CA LEU A 131 1.41 13.35 -5.68
C LEU A 131 1.48 12.09 -4.83
N THR A 132 1.27 10.90 -5.40
CA THR A 132 1.46 9.62 -4.69
C THR A 132 2.88 9.50 -4.17
N ALA A 133 3.88 9.72 -5.02
CA ALA A 133 5.29 9.59 -4.65
C ALA A 133 5.67 10.60 -3.55
N ILE A 134 5.19 11.84 -3.65
CA ILE A 134 5.41 12.88 -2.64
C ILE A 134 4.72 12.51 -1.32
N ALA A 135 3.48 12.02 -1.37
CA ALA A 135 2.75 11.58 -0.19
C ALA A 135 3.46 10.42 0.52
N LEU A 136 3.90 9.41 -0.23
CA LEU A 136 4.69 8.29 0.28
C LEU A 136 6.03 8.74 0.87
N TYR A 137 6.73 9.66 0.21
CA TYR A 137 7.99 10.22 0.71
C TYR A 137 7.80 10.87 2.09
N PHE A 138 6.83 11.76 2.23
CA PHE A 138 6.57 12.43 3.51
C PHE A 138 6.05 11.46 4.58
N ALA A 139 5.22 10.49 4.19
CA ALA A 139 4.69 9.48 5.09
C ALA A 139 5.82 8.66 5.72
N ILE A 140 6.76 8.18 4.91
CA ILE A 140 7.89 7.39 5.38
C ILE A 140 8.92 8.25 6.13
N GLN A 141 9.11 9.50 5.72
CA GLN A 141 9.97 10.43 6.46
C GLN A 141 9.46 10.65 7.89
N ASP A 142 8.17 10.90 8.07
CA ASP A 142 7.57 11.09 9.40
C ASP A 142 7.53 9.78 10.20
N PHE A 143 7.28 8.65 9.56
CA PHE A 143 7.40 7.34 10.19
C PHE A 143 8.81 7.08 10.72
N ASN A 144 9.85 7.33 9.92
CA ASN A 144 11.23 7.13 10.35
C ASN A 144 11.60 8.03 11.53
N LYS A 145 11.07 9.27 11.61
CA LYS A 145 11.26 10.13 12.79
C LYS A 145 10.66 9.50 14.05
N VAL A 146 9.47 8.91 13.96
CA VAL A 146 8.80 8.24 15.09
C VAL A 146 9.59 7.00 15.52
N VAL A 147 10.01 6.17 14.57
CA VAL A 147 10.82 4.98 14.83
C VAL A 147 12.16 5.35 15.47
N PHE A 148 12.84 6.38 14.95
CA PHE A 148 14.11 6.86 15.49
C PHE A 148 13.99 7.33 16.94
N LYS A 149 12.92 8.08 17.29
CA LYS A 149 12.66 8.50 18.67
C LYS A 149 12.43 7.30 19.59
N LYS A 150 11.64 6.32 19.16
CA LYS A 150 11.38 5.09 19.92
C LYS A 150 12.68 4.31 20.15
N GLN A 151 13.49 4.17 19.11
CA GLN A 151 14.77 3.46 19.16
C GLN A 151 15.78 4.17 20.07
N LYS A 152 15.89 5.51 20.00
CA LYS A 152 16.74 6.29 20.88
C LYS A 152 16.36 6.11 22.36
N LEU A 153 15.06 6.17 22.67
CA LEU A 153 14.57 5.98 24.03
C LEU A 153 14.85 4.57 24.56
N LEU A 154 14.68 3.55 23.73
CA LEU A 154 14.98 2.16 24.10
C LEU A 154 16.48 1.92 24.31
N LEU A 155 17.35 2.61 23.56
CA LEU A 155 18.79 2.61 23.77
C LEU A 155 19.19 3.31 25.08
N GLU A 156 18.57 4.44 25.41
CA GLU A 156 18.82 5.15 26.68
C GLU A 156 18.36 4.36 27.91
N LEU A 157 17.43 3.42 27.75
CA LEU A 157 16.92 2.56 28.81
C LEU A 157 17.70 1.24 28.97
N ASP A 158 18.78 1.01 28.20
CA ASP A 158 19.58 -0.23 28.18
C ASP A 158 18.72 -1.52 28.01
N GLN A 159 17.53 -1.40 27.39
CA GLN A 159 16.62 -2.52 27.14
C GLN A 159 16.94 -3.28 25.85
N TYR A 160 17.92 -2.83 25.07
CA TYR A 160 18.34 -3.55 23.87
C TYR A 160 19.27 -4.70 24.22
N ALA A 161 18.86 -5.91 23.86
CA ALA A 161 19.73 -7.06 23.91
C ALA A 161 20.92 -6.88 22.93
N PRO A 162 22.13 -7.32 23.31
CA PRO A 162 23.34 -7.15 22.51
C PRO A 162 23.24 -7.83 21.13
N ASP A 163 22.47 -8.91 21.00
CA ASP A 163 22.25 -9.64 19.73
C ASP A 163 21.41 -8.84 18.71
N VAL A 164 20.69 -7.79 19.14
CA VAL A 164 19.83 -6.95 18.28
C VAL A 164 20.56 -5.69 17.78
N ALA A 165 21.82 -5.48 18.20
CA ALA A 165 22.60 -4.30 17.84
C ALA A 165 22.84 -4.17 16.32
N GLU A 166 22.97 -5.30 15.60
CA GLU A 166 23.10 -5.30 14.13
C GLU A 166 21.80 -4.93 13.39
N LEU A 167 20.65 -4.96 14.07
CA LEU A 167 19.33 -4.66 13.50
C LEU A 167 18.90 -3.21 13.73
N ILE A 168 19.69 -2.45 14.48
CA ILE A 168 19.54 -1.01 14.69
C ILE A 168 19.76 -0.31 13.35
N ARG A 169 18.68 0.26 12.80
CA ARG A 169 18.75 1.09 11.59
C ARG A 169 19.70 2.26 11.81
N THR A 170 20.66 2.43 10.92
CA THR A 170 21.59 3.56 11.00
C THR A 170 20.87 4.88 10.66
N PRO A 171 21.27 6.02 11.26
CA PRO A 171 20.64 7.31 10.98
C PRO A 171 20.81 7.73 9.51
N MET A 172 21.89 7.28 8.86
CA MET A 172 22.11 7.52 7.44
C MET A 172 21.14 6.71 6.57
N GLU A 173 20.91 5.43 6.85
CA GLU A 173 19.93 4.63 6.09
C GLU A 173 18.51 5.17 6.25
N MET A 174 18.10 5.54 7.48
CA MET A 174 16.79 6.14 7.73
C MET A 174 16.53 7.40 6.91
N ARG A 175 17.59 8.14 6.57
CA ARG A 175 17.52 9.36 5.75
C ARG A 175 17.27 9.06 4.27
N TYR A 176 17.82 7.97 3.73
CA TYR A 176 17.67 7.62 2.31
C TYR A 176 16.44 6.74 2.01
N ILE A 177 15.88 6.04 3.00
CA ILE A 177 14.70 5.18 2.80
C ILE A 177 13.51 5.92 2.15
N PRO A 178 13.10 7.14 2.58
CA PRO A 178 12.00 7.85 1.93
C PRO A 178 12.26 8.13 0.45
N LEU A 179 13.50 8.53 0.11
CA LEU A 179 13.92 8.75 -1.28
C LEU A 179 13.85 7.45 -2.09
N LYS A 180 14.31 6.32 -1.51
CA LYS A 180 14.22 5.01 -2.16
C LYS A 180 12.77 4.62 -2.44
N VAL A 181 11.85 4.84 -1.51
CA VAL A 181 10.41 4.56 -1.72
C VAL A 181 9.85 5.37 -2.88
N ALA A 182 10.12 6.68 -2.93
CA ALA A 182 9.68 7.53 -4.04
C ALA A 182 10.30 7.10 -5.38
N LEU A 183 11.59 6.76 -5.39
CA LEU A 183 12.30 6.26 -6.57
C LEU A 183 11.70 4.93 -7.06
N PHE A 184 11.48 3.98 -6.15
CA PHE A 184 10.89 2.68 -6.46
C PHE A 184 9.47 2.81 -6.97
N TYR A 185 8.68 3.76 -6.49
CA TYR A 185 7.34 4.02 -7.03
C TYR A 185 7.40 4.65 -8.42
N LEU A 186 8.13 5.76 -8.57
CA LEU A 186 8.12 6.58 -9.79
C LEU A 186 8.77 5.91 -11.00
N LEU A 187 9.82 5.11 -10.76
CA LEU A 187 10.54 4.39 -11.81
C LEU A 187 10.08 2.93 -11.96
N ASN A 188 9.04 2.50 -11.23
CA ASN A 188 8.46 1.18 -11.44
C ASN A 188 7.87 1.11 -12.86
N PRO A 189 8.23 0.12 -13.70
CA PRO A 189 7.59 -0.06 -15.00
C PRO A 189 6.07 -0.14 -14.88
N TYR A 190 5.52 -0.73 -13.82
CA TYR A 190 4.08 -0.85 -13.64
C TYR A 190 3.37 0.49 -13.39
N THR A 191 3.96 1.42 -12.63
CA THR A 191 3.36 2.76 -12.45
C THR A 191 3.42 3.55 -13.74
N VAL A 192 4.55 3.48 -14.45
CA VAL A 192 4.73 4.13 -15.75
C VAL A 192 3.69 3.62 -16.76
N LEU A 193 3.50 2.29 -16.86
CA LEU A 193 2.49 1.70 -17.75
C LEU A 193 1.07 2.13 -17.36
N SER A 194 0.72 2.08 -16.07
CA SER A 194 -0.60 2.50 -15.57
C SER A 194 -0.90 3.97 -15.83
N CYS A 195 0.11 4.84 -15.70
CA CYS A 195 0.01 6.26 -15.99
C CYS A 195 -0.20 6.51 -17.49
N VAL A 196 0.62 5.88 -18.34
CA VAL A 196 0.52 6.02 -19.81
C VAL A 196 -0.82 5.50 -20.33
N ALA A 197 -1.37 4.44 -19.73
CA ALA A 197 -2.71 3.94 -20.04
C ALA A 197 -3.87 4.82 -19.54
N LYS A 198 -3.59 5.92 -18.83
CA LYS A 198 -4.62 6.80 -18.21
C LYS A 198 -5.56 6.02 -17.27
N SER A 199 -5.02 5.03 -16.55
CA SER A 199 -5.80 4.19 -15.65
C SER A 199 -6.19 4.94 -14.38
N THR A 200 -7.47 4.90 -14.04
CA THR A 200 -8.02 5.50 -12.80
C THR A 200 -7.47 4.85 -11.52
N CYS A 201 -6.81 3.69 -11.63
CA CYS A 201 -6.06 3.06 -10.54
C CYS A 201 -5.04 4.03 -9.91
N ALA A 202 -4.43 4.92 -10.70
CA ALA A 202 -3.50 5.93 -10.19
C ALA A 202 -4.17 6.87 -9.17
N ILE A 203 -5.43 7.25 -9.39
CA ILE A 203 -6.20 8.09 -8.47
C ILE A 203 -6.48 7.34 -7.17
N ASN A 204 -6.89 6.07 -7.25
CA ASN A 204 -7.10 5.24 -6.06
C ASN A 204 -5.80 5.08 -5.25
N ASN A 205 -4.68 4.82 -5.92
CA ASN A 205 -3.35 4.75 -5.29
C ASN A 205 -2.97 6.06 -4.59
N THR A 206 -3.37 7.20 -5.14
CA THR A 206 -3.16 8.53 -4.55
C THR A 206 -3.95 8.71 -3.27
N LEU A 207 -5.23 8.32 -3.28
CA LEU A 207 -6.08 8.37 -2.09
C LEU A 207 -5.53 7.47 -0.98
N ILE A 208 -5.07 6.25 -1.30
CA ILE A 208 -4.43 5.35 -0.34
C ILE A 208 -3.12 5.95 0.19
N ALA A 209 -2.30 6.59 -0.65
CA ALA A 209 -1.06 7.24 -0.23
C ALA A 209 -1.32 8.43 0.71
N PHE A 210 -2.33 9.25 0.42
CA PHE A 210 -2.75 10.34 1.31
C PHE A 210 -3.36 9.85 2.62
N PHE A 211 -4.12 8.75 2.59
CA PHE A 211 -4.57 8.07 3.80
C PHE A 211 -3.36 7.72 4.68
N ILE A 212 -2.37 7.00 4.16
CA ILE A 212 -1.18 6.60 4.92
C ILE A 212 -0.42 7.82 5.46
N LEU A 213 -0.26 8.88 4.66
CA LEU A 213 0.38 10.13 5.09
C LEU A 213 -0.37 10.77 6.27
N THR A 214 -1.69 10.90 6.17
CA THR A 214 -2.50 11.57 7.20
C THR A 214 -2.64 10.73 8.47
N THR A 215 -2.71 9.40 8.34
CA THR A 215 -2.61 8.45 9.46
C THR A 215 -1.27 8.62 10.18
N ILE A 216 -0.15 8.65 9.43
CA ILE A 216 1.20 8.80 10.00
C ILE A 216 1.46 10.23 10.52
N LYS A 217 0.74 11.24 10.05
CA LYS A 217 0.74 12.58 10.68
C LYS A 217 -0.13 12.65 11.94
N GLY A 218 -0.99 11.65 12.17
CA GLY A 218 -1.84 11.55 13.36
C GLY A 218 -3.15 12.35 13.27
N SER A 219 -3.54 12.81 12.08
CA SER A 219 -4.84 13.48 11.88
C SER A 219 -5.93 12.43 11.64
N ALA A 220 -6.68 12.09 12.70
CA ALA A 220 -7.74 11.08 12.62
C ALA A 220 -8.85 11.48 11.62
N PHE A 221 -9.26 12.75 11.62
CA PHE A 221 -10.30 13.24 10.72
C PHE A 221 -9.90 13.19 9.24
N LEU A 222 -8.71 13.71 8.90
CA LEU A 222 -8.23 13.66 7.51
C LEU A 222 -7.99 12.21 7.05
N SER A 223 -7.44 11.37 7.93
CA SER A 223 -7.28 9.93 7.68
C SER A 223 -8.64 9.28 7.36
N ALA A 224 -9.68 9.59 8.12
CA ALA A 224 -11.02 9.07 7.87
C ALA A 224 -11.59 9.52 6.51
N ILE A 225 -11.38 10.79 6.12
CA ILE A 225 -11.83 11.32 4.82
C ILE A 225 -11.13 10.62 3.66
N PHE A 226 -9.79 10.51 3.69
CA PHE A 226 -9.06 9.86 2.60
C PHE A 226 -9.35 8.36 2.52
N LEU A 227 -9.57 7.71 3.66
CA LEU A 227 -10.03 6.32 3.68
C LEU A 227 -11.42 6.21 3.04
N ALA A 228 -12.36 7.09 3.40
CA ALA A 228 -13.71 7.11 2.84
C ALA A 228 -13.71 7.34 1.32
N LEU A 229 -12.86 8.24 0.82
CA LEU A 229 -12.66 8.45 -0.61
C LEU A 229 -12.08 7.21 -1.29
N ALA A 230 -11.06 6.57 -0.70
CA ALA A 230 -10.47 5.35 -1.24
C ALA A 230 -11.47 4.18 -1.26
N THR A 231 -12.31 4.05 -0.23
CA THR A 231 -13.38 3.03 -0.14
C THR A 231 -14.54 3.30 -1.10
N TYR A 232 -14.79 4.56 -1.40
CA TYR A 232 -15.79 4.96 -2.36
C TYR A 232 -15.32 4.66 -3.80
N GLN A 233 -14.04 4.94 -4.10
CA GLN A 233 -13.46 4.63 -5.40
C GLN A 233 -13.29 3.13 -5.65
N SER A 234 -12.91 2.39 -4.62
CA SER A 234 -12.81 0.92 -4.68
C SER A 234 -13.23 0.34 -3.34
N LEU A 235 -13.94 -0.78 -3.32
CA LEU A 235 -14.53 -1.31 -2.07
C LEU A 235 -13.48 -1.86 -1.08
N TYR A 236 -12.37 -2.41 -1.58
CA TYR A 236 -11.40 -3.19 -0.78
C TYR A 236 -10.53 -2.42 0.24
N PRO A 237 -10.12 -1.15 0.00
CA PRO A 237 -9.44 -0.31 0.99
C PRO A 237 -10.16 -0.16 2.33
N LEU A 238 -11.43 -0.56 2.46
CA LEU A 238 -12.14 -0.66 3.74
C LEU A 238 -11.34 -1.45 4.78
N THR A 239 -10.63 -2.48 4.36
CA THR A 239 -9.79 -3.31 5.24
C THR A 239 -8.64 -2.52 5.89
N LEU A 240 -8.24 -1.37 5.34
CA LEU A 240 -7.24 -0.47 5.91
C LEU A 240 -7.75 0.32 7.12
N PHE A 241 -9.06 0.29 7.40
CA PHE A 241 -9.64 0.89 8.59
C PHE A 241 -9.00 0.37 9.88
N VAL A 242 -8.84 -0.95 9.99
CA VAL A 242 -8.31 -1.60 11.19
C VAL A 242 -6.85 -1.22 11.47
N PRO A 243 -5.89 -1.36 10.53
CA PRO A 243 -4.51 -0.94 10.78
C PRO A 243 -4.38 0.58 11.00
N GLY A 244 -5.20 1.41 10.31
CA GLY A 244 -5.22 2.86 10.53
C GLY A 244 -5.65 3.22 11.95
N LEU A 245 -6.73 2.60 12.44
CA LEU A 245 -7.21 2.76 13.81
C LEU A 245 -6.15 2.34 14.84
N LEU A 246 -5.50 1.19 14.64
CA LEU A 246 -4.45 0.69 15.53
C LEU A 246 -3.25 1.67 15.60
N TYR A 247 -2.85 2.25 14.48
CA TYR A 247 -1.77 3.25 14.46
C TYR A 247 -2.15 4.51 15.25
N LEU A 248 -3.36 5.03 15.04
CA LEU A 248 -3.83 6.24 15.73
C LEU A 248 -3.96 6.03 17.25
N LEU A 249 -4.46 4.86 17.67
CA LEU A 249 -4.52 4.47 19.09
C LEU A 249 -3.13 4.43 19.73
N GLN A 250 -2.15 3.80 19.05
CA GLN A 250 -0.77 3.73 19.54
C GLN A 250 -0.14 5.13 19.67
N ARG A 251 -0.42 6.01 18.72
CA ARG A 251 0.10 7.39 18.74
C ARG A 251 -0.47 8.22 19.88
N GLN A 252 -1.72 7.96 20.26
CA GLN A 252 -2.36 8.59 21.43
C GLN A 252 -2.03 7.88 22.76
N TYR A 253 -1.13 6.90 22.75
CA TYR A 253 -0.73 6.10 23.92
C TYR A 253 -1.90 5.37 24.61
N ILE A 254 -2.98 5.08 23.87
CA ILE A 254 -4.13 4.32 24.38
C ILE A 254 -3.78 2.83 24.33
N PRO A 255 -3.88 2.08 25.45
CA PRO A 255 -3.56 0.66 25.44
C PRO A 255 -4.59 -0.10 24.60
N VAL A 256 -4.09 -0.93 23.66
CA VAL A 256 -4.90 -1.82 22.82
C VAL A 256 -5.35 -3.02 23.67
N LYS A 257 -6.25 -2.77 24.62
CA LYS A 257 -6.89 -3.76 25.47
C LYS A 257 -8.40 -3.66 25.24
N VAL A 258 -9.03 -4.77 24.84
CA VAL A 258 -10.47 -4.84 24.55
C VAL A 258 -11.33 -4.42 25.76
N LYS A 259 -10.81 -4.56 26.99
CA LYS A 259 -11.49 -4.15 28.22
C LYS A 259 -11.44 -2.64 28.52
N SER A 260 -10.63 -1.88 27.79
CA SER A 260 -10.48 -0.43 28.02
C SER A 260 -11.65 0.35 27.42
N LYS A 261 -12.34 1.16 28.23
CA LYS A 261 -13.40 2.05 27.74
C LYS A 261 -12.86 3.09 26.74
N ALA A 262 -11.65 3.61 26.97
CA ALA A 262 -11.01 4.59 26.10
C ALA A 262 -10.76 4.06 24.68
N PHE A 263 -10.44 2.76 24.55
CA PHE A 263 -10.26 2.10 23.25
C PHE A 263 -11.57 2.13 22.45
N TRP A 264 -12.69 1.78 23.07
CA TRP A 264 -14.00 1.76 22.41
C TRP A 264 -14.52 3.14 22.06
N ILE A 265 -14.31 4.13 22.94
CA ILE A 265 -14.70 5.52 22.67
C ILE A 265 -13.96 6.05 21.43
N PHE A 266 -12.63 5.93 21.40
CA PHE A 266 -11.85 6.39 20.25
C PHE A 266 -12.16 5.62 18.97
N SER A 267 -12.35 4.31 19.06
CA SER A 267 -12.75 3.48 17.91
C SER A 267 -14.09 3.91 17.35
N TRP A 268 -15.05 4.24 18.23
CA TRP A 268 -16.36 4.76 17.82
C TRP A 268 -16.26 6.15 17.20
N GLU A 269 -15.48 7.06 17.78
CA GLU A 269 -15.23 8.39 17.21
C GLU A 269 -14.64 8.29 15.80
N TYR A 270 -13.60 7.46 15.61
CA TYR A 270 -12.99 7.25 14.30
C TYR A 270 -13.95 6.60 13.30
N ALA A 271 -14.74 5.61 13.74
CA ALA A 271 -15.78 4.99 12.92
C ALA A 271 -16.84 6.01 12.48
N MET A 272 -17.30 6.90 13.38
CA MET A 272 -18.26 7.94 13.06
C MET A 272 -17.70 8.97 12.08
N MET A 273 -16.42 9.35 12.21
CA MET A 273 -15.75 10.22 11.23
C MET A 273 -15.68 9.57 9.84
N TYR A 274 -15.34 8.27 9.80
CA TYR A 274 -15.25 7.51 8.55
C TYR A 274 -16.62 7.31 7.89
N VAL A 275 -17.61 6.79 8.64
CA VAL A 275 -18.97 6.58 8.12
C VAL A 275 -19.61 7.92 7.75
N GLY A 276 -19.44 8.95 8.56
CA GLY A 276 -19.95 10.30 8.27
C GLY A 276 -19.38 10.87 6.98
N SER A 277 -18.06 10.76 6.76
CA SER A 277 -17.45 11.22 5.50
C SER A 277 -17.89 10.37 4.30
N LEU A 278 -18.02 9.05 4.45
CA LEU A 278 -18.53 8.17 3.39
C LEU A 278 -19.98 8.51 3.00
N VAL A 279 -20.85 8.77 3.99
CA VAL A 279 -22.23 9.20 3.74
C VAL A 279 -22.25 10.54 3.00
N VAL A 280 -21.43 11.51 3.41
CA VAL A 280 -21.34 12.80 2.71
C VAL A 280 -20.93 12.63 1.24
N ILE A 281 -19.96 11.77 0.96
CA ILE A 281 -19.48 11.48 -0.41
C ILE A 281 -20.58 10.81 -1.24
N ILE A 282 -21.29 9.83 -0.67
CA ILE A 282 -22.42 9.16 -1.34
C ILE A 282 -23.57 10.14 -1.59
N CYS A 283 -23.92 10.99 -0.62
CA CYS A 283 -24.94 12.02 -0.79
C CYS A 283 -24.55 13.02 -1.87
N LEU A 284 -23.29 13.48 -1.90
CA LEU A 284 -22.78 14.35 -2.96
C LEU A 284 -22.93 13.69 -4.33
N SER A 285 -22.63 12.39 -4.42
CA SER A 285 -22.79 11.60 -5.66
C SER A 285 -24.24 11.52 -6.11
N PHE A 286 -25.16 11.32 -5.15
CA PHE A 286 -26.59 11.33 -5.41
C PHE A 286 -27.07 12.70 -5.90
N PHE A 287 -26.60 13.81 -5.32
CA PHE A 287 -26.95 15.15 -5.80
C PHE A 287 -26.40 15.44 -7.20
N LEU A 288 -25.22 14.91 -7.55
CA LEU A 288 -24.62 15.09 -8.87
C LEU A 288 -25.36 14.29 -9.96
N LEU A 289 -25.71 13.03 -9.70
CA LEU A 289 -26.33 12.16 -10.70
C LEU A 289 -27.87 12.20 -10.67
N SER A 290 -28.46 12.61 -9.54
CA SER A 290 -29.90 12.53 -9.26
C SER A 290 -30.48 11.11 -9.34
N SER A 291 -29.64 10.07 -9.29
CA SER A 291 -30.08 8.66 -9.26
C SER A 291 -29.19 7.79 -8.36
N TRP A 292 -29.70 6.62 -7.98
CA TRP A 292 -28.99 5.61 -7.18
C TRP A 292 -28.34 4.51 -8.04
N ASP A 293 -28.42 4.62 -9.36
CA ASP A 293 -28.03 3.56 -10.31
C ASP A 293 -26.52 3.25 -10.25
N PHE A 294 -25.71 4.20 -9.80
CA PHE A 294 -24.28 4.00 -9.61
C PHE A 294 -23.95 2.96 -8.53
N ILE A 295 -24.82 2.73 -7.53
CA ILE A 295 -24.54 1.76 -6.46
C ILE A 295 -24.48 0.32 -7.03
N PRO A 296 -25.54 -0.20 -7.68
CA PRO A 296 -25.48 -1.52 -8.29
C PRO A 296 -24.48 -1.57 -9.44
N ALA A 297 -24.34 -0.49 -10.23
CA ALA A 297 -23.44 -0.48 -11.37
C ALA A 297 -21.94 -0.50 -10.98
N VAL A 298 -21.55 0.11 -9.86
CA VAL A 298 -20.14 0.11 -9.39
C VAL A 298 -19.89 -0.99 -8.37
N TYR A 299 -20.58 -0.95 -7.23
CA TYR A 299 -20.32 -1.89 -6.13
C TYR A 299 -20.92 -3.27 -6.39
N GLY A 300 -22.09 -3.32 -7.02
CA GLY A 300 -22.68 -4.58 -7.47
C GLY A 300 -21.75 -5.29 -8.46
N PHE A 301 -21.23 -4.56 -9.45
CA PHE A 301 -20.27 -5.10 -10.43
C PHE A 301 -18.96 -5.61 -9.80
N ILE A 302 -18.41 -4.89 -8.82
CA ILE A 302 -17.22 -5.34 -8.07
C ILE A 302 -17.50 -6.66 -7.36
N LEU A 303 -18.68 -6.80 -6.73
CA LEU A 303 -19.01 -7.97 -5.93
C LEU A 303 -19.43 -9.18 -6.78
N SER A 304 -20.23 -8.98 -7.83
CA SER A 304 -20.77 -10.07 -8.66
C SER A 304 -19.83 -10.54 -9.77
N VAL A 305 -18.80 -9.75 -10.11
CA VAL A 305 -17.76 -10.05 -11.12
C VAL A 305 -18.35 -10.61 -12.44
N PRO A 306 -19.24 -9.86 -13.12
CA PRO A 306 -19.92 -10.37 -14.31
C PRO A 306 -19.03 -10.33 -15.57
N ASP A 307 -17.99 -9.49 -15.58
CA ASP A 307 -17.05 -9.37 -16.69
C ASP A 307 -15.84 -10.28 -16.44
N LEU A 308 -15.67 -11.28 -17.29
CA LEU A 308 -14.58 -12.27 -17.20
C LEU A 308 -13.47 -11.99 -18.21
N THR A 309 -13.34 -10.73 -18.64
CA THR A 309 -12.20 -10.31 -19.45
C THR A 309 -10.88 -10.70 -18.77
N PRO A 310 -9.92 -11.26 -19.52
CA PRO A 310 -8.65 -11.68 -18.96
C PRO A 310 -7.95 -10.53 -18.25
N ASN A 311 -7.32 -10.81 -17.12
CA ASN A 311 -6.55 -9.84 -16.34
C ASN A 311 -5.48 -10.58 -15.50
N ILE A 312 -4.74 -9.84 -14.68
CA ILE A 312 -3.71 -10.43 -13.79
C ILE A 312 -4.28 -11.03 -12.48
N GLY A 313 -5.60 -11.10 -12.37
CA GLY A 313 -6.31 -11.58 -11.20
C GLY A 313 -6.67 -13.06 -11.25
N LEU A 314 -7.16 -13.54 -10.11
CA LEU A 314 -7.53 -14.94 -9.91
C LEU A 314 -8.95 -15.28 -10.41
N PHE A 315 -9.79 -14.26 -10.63
CA PHE A 315 -11.22 -14.47 -10.85
C PHE A 315 -11.51 -14.92 -12.29
N TRP A 316 -11.08 -14.17 -13.30
CA TRP A 316 -11.58 -14.28 -14.68
C TRP A 316 -11.60 -15.72 -15.22
N TYR A 317 -10.51 -16.46 -15.12
CA TYR A 317 -10.41 -17.81 -15.69
C TYR A 317 -11.13 -18.86 -14.84
N PHE A 318 -11.04 -18.76 -13.51
CA PHE A 318 -11.73 -19.68 -12.61
C PHE A 318 -13.26 -19.61 -12.80
N PHE A 319 -13.81 -18.40 -12.92
CA PHE A 319 -15.23 -18.22 -13.18
C PHE A 319 -15.62 -18.53 -14.62
N ALA A 320 -14.70 -18.43 -15.59
CA ALA A 320 -14.97 -18.81 -16.98
C ALA A 320 -15.12 -20.34 -17.16
N GLU A 321 -14.43 -21.15 -16.36
CA GLU A 321 -14.53 -22.62 -16.42
C GLU A 321 -15.66 -23.19 -15.54
N MET A 322 -16.20 -22.39 -14.63
CA MET A 322 -17.13 -22.85 -13.63
C MET A 322 -18.59 -22.79 -14.11
N PHE A 323 -19.38 -23.78 -13.70
CA PHE A 323 -20.82 -23.77 -13.94
C PHE A 323 -21.51 -22.62 -13.20
N GLU A 324 -22.41 -21.92 -13.90
CA GLU A 324 -23.16 -20.77 -13.37
C GLU A 324 -23.91 -21.09 -12.06
N HIS A 325 -24.44 -22.32 -11.93
CA HIS A 325 -25.16 -22.77 -10.74
C HIS A 325 -24.35 -22.65 -9.44
N PHE A 326 -23.02 -22.83 -9.49
CA PHE A 326 -22.14 -22.74 -8.33
C PHE A 326 -21.43 -21.39 -8.21
N SER A 327 -21.56 -20.52 -9.21
CA SER A 327 -20.79 -19.27 -9.31
C SER A 327 -20.94 -18.38 -8.07
N LEU A 328 -22.17 -18.15 -7.62
CA LEU A 328 -22.47 -17.30 -6.45
C LEU A 328 -21.71 -17.75 -5.20
N PHE A 329 -21.66 -19.07 -4.94
CA PHE A 329 -20.96 -19.61 -3.78
C PHE A 329 -19.48 -19.27 -3.82
N PHE A 330 -18.83 -19.49 -4.97
CA PHE A 330 -17.41 -19.21 -5.12
C PHE A 330 -17.11 -17.71 -5.18
N VAL A 331 -17.99 -16.88 -5.75
CA VAL A 331 -17.86 -15.41 -5.66
C VAL A 331 -17.81 -14.99 -4.19
N CYS A 332 -18.74 -15.46 -3.37
CA CYS A 332 -18.76 -15.17 -1.93
C CYS A 332 -17.46 -15.62 -1.25
N VAL A 333 -16.99 -16.84 -1.52
CA VAL A 333 -15.74 -17.37 -0.93
C VAL A 333 -14.53 -16.51 -1.30
N PHE A 334 -14.39 -16.13 -2.57
CA PHE A 334 -13.28 -15.32 -3.04
C PHE A 334 -13.30 -13.91 -2.45
N GLN A 335 -14.47 -13.25 -2.40
CA GLN A 335 -14.61 -11.90 -1.82
C GLN A 335 -14.32 -11.89 -0.32
N ILE A 336 -14.80 -12.90 0.43
CA ILE A 336 -14.57 -13.00 1.88
C ILE A 336 -13.08 -13.10 2.21
N ASN A 337 -12.25 -13.71 1.36
CA ASN A 337 -10.82 -13.87 1.62
C ASN A 337 -10.12 -12.52 1.89
N VAL A 338 -10.46 -11.45 1.15
CA VAL A 338 -9.85 -10.12 1.36
C VAL A 338 -10.10 -9.61 2.78
N PHE A 339 -11.31 -9.83 3.31
CA PHE A 339 -11.73 -9.36 4.63
C PHE A 339 -11.23 -10.27 5.74
N PHE A 340 -11.27 -11.59 5.51
CA PHE A 340 -10.95 -12.59 6.52
C PHE A 340 -9.53 -12.46 7.06
N TYR A 341 -8.54 -12.19 6.18
CA TYR A 341 -7.14 -12.03 6.61
C TYR A 341 -6.92 -10.84 7.55
N THR A 342 -7.78 -9.83 7.52
CA THR A 342 -7.68 -8.63 8.38
C THR A 342 -7.72 -8.98 9.86
N ILE A 343 -8.55 -9.97 10.25
CA ILE A 343 -8.76 -10.36 11.67
C ILE A 343 -7.51 -10.98 12.31
N PRO A 344 -6.94 -12.10 11.79
CA PRO A 344 -5.75 -12.69 12.38
C PRO A 344 -4.53 -11.76 12.30
N LEU A 345 -4.42 -10.95 11.24
CA LEU A 345 -3.35 -9.96 11.12
C LEU A 345 -3.48 -8.85 12.17
N ALA A 346 -4.69 -8.37 12.46
CA ALA A 346 -4.92 -7.36 13.50
C ALA A 346 -4.50 -7.87 14.89
N ILE A 347 -4.71 -9.16 15.19
CA ILE A 347 -4.31 -9.76 16.47
C ILE A 347 -2.77 -9.86 16.55
N LYS A 348 -2.14 -10.35 15.48
CA LYS A 348 -0.71 -10.68 15.47
C LYS A 348 0.20 -9.47 15.29
N LEU A 349 -0.21 -8.49 14.47
CA LEU A 349 0.57 -7.31 14.10
C LEU A 349 0.11 -6.03 14.80
N LYS A 350 -0.64 -6.14 15.90
CA LYS A 350 -1.12 -5.00 16.69
C LYS A 350 -0.03 -4.03 17.13
N GLU A 351 1.22 -4.49 17.23
CA GLU A 351 2.37 -3.69 17.67
C GLU A 351 3.06 -2.96 16.50
N HIS A 352 2.85 -3.43 15.26
CA HIS A 352 3.46 -2.90 14.04
C HIS A 352 2.40 -2.54 12.98
N PRO A 353 1.52 -1.54 13.25
CA PRO A 353 0.38 -1.23 12.38
C PRO A 353 0.77 -0.72 10.98
N VAL A 354 1.93 -0.08 10.81
CA VAL A 354 2.41 0.33 9.46
C VAL A 354 2.77 -0.87 8.60
N PHE A 355 3.36 -1.90 9.20
CA PHE A 355 3.63 -3.16 8.50
C PHE A 355 2.33 -3.91 8.18
N PHE A 356 1.33 -3.81 9.07
CA PHE A 356 0.00 -4.34 8.79
C PHE A 356 -0.67 -3.60 7.61
N MET A 357 -0.59 -2.27 7.52
CA MET A 357 -1.08 -1.52 6.34
C MET A 357 -0.43 -2.04 5.05
N PHE A 358 0.87 -2.27 5.04
CA PHE A 358 1.59 -2.82 3.89
C PHE A 358 1.09 -4.19 3.46
N ILE A 359 1.00 -5.14 4.40
CA ILE A 359 0.50 -6.48 4.11
C ILE A 359 -0.93 -6.41 3.58
N GLN A 360 -1.78 -5.53 4.16
CA GLN A 360 -3.16 -5.40 3.73
C GLN A 360 -3.28 -4.84 2.31
N ILE A 361 -2.47 -3.84 1.93
CA ILE A 361 -2.44 -3.33 0.54
C ILE A 361 -2.05 -4.44 -0.43
N ALA A 362 -1.09 -5.29 -0.05
CA ALA A 362 -0.68 -6.39 -0.90
C ALA A 362 -1.74 -7.52 -0.99
N ILE A 363 -2.44 -7.83 0.11
CA ILE A 363 -3.58 -8.75 0.09
C ILE A 363 -4.69 -8.21 -0.81
N ILE A 364 -4.99 -6.90 -0.74
CA ILE A 364 -5.93 -6.24 -1.66
C ILE A 364 -5.46 -6.44 -3.10
N SER A 365 -4.19 -6.19 -3.41
CA SER A 365 -3.66 -6.35 -4.77
C SER A 365 -3.78 -7.78 -5.33
N ILE A 366 -3.70 -8.81 -4.49
CA ILE A 366 -3.76 -10.23 -4.92
C ILE A 366 -5.21 -10.70 -5.07
N PHE A 367 -6.08 -10.33 -4.13
CA PHE A 367 -7.44 -10.88 -4.02
C PHE A 367 -8.55 -9.94 -4.51
N LYS A 368 -8.23 -8.73 -4.98
CA LYS A 368 -9.17 -7.83 -5.66
C LYS A 368 -9.75 -8.51 -6.90
N SER A 369 -11.03 -8.28 -7.21
CA SER A 369 -11.70 -8.92 -8.35
C SER A 369 -11.14 -8.54 -9.72
N TYR A 370 -10.73 -7.28 -9.88
CA TYR A 370 -10.14 -6.76 -11.11
C TYR A 370 -8.81 -6.06 -10.79
N PRO A 371 -7.75 -6.82 -10.47
CA PRO A 371 -6.45 -6.23 -10.15
C PRO A 371 -5.73 -5.81 -11.43
N THR A 372 -4.96 -4.75 -11.32
CA THR A 372 -4.12 -4.21 -12.39
C THR A 372 -2.68 -4.12 -11.93
N VAL A 373 -1.71 -4.03 -12.85
CA VAL A 373 -0.30 -3.84 -12.48
C VAL A 373 -0.08 -2.56 -11.65
N GLY A 374 -0.95 -1.56 -11.78
CA GLY A 374 -0.94 -0.35 -10.95
C GLY A 374 -1.20 -0.63 -9.46
N ASP A 375 -2.07 -1.58 -9.14
CA ASP A 375 -2.35 -1.99 -7.74
C ASP A 375 -1.12 -2.68 -7.12
N VAL A 376 -0.44 -3.51 -7.91
CA VAL A 376 0.80 -4.20 -7.54
C VAL A 376 1.92 -3.19 -7.27
N ALA A 377 1.99 -2.16 -8.10
CA ALA A 377 3.05 -1.15 -8.02
C ALA A 377 3.05 -0.37 -6.69
N LEU A 378 1.87 -0.14 -6.11
CA LEU A 378 1.74 0.59 -4.85
C LEU A 378 2.38 -0.16 -3.69
N TYR A 379 2.10 -1.45 -3.52
CA TYR A 379 2.73 -2.20 -2.42
C TYR A 379 4.23 -2.40 -2.69
N MET A 380 4.63 -2.63 -3.95
CA MET A 380 6.04 -2.78 -4.29
C MET A 380 6.89 -1.56 -3.92
N ALA A 381 6.31 -0.35 -3.95
CA ALA A 381 7.01 0.86 -3.54
C ALA A 381 7.43 0.88 -2.07
N PHE A 382 6.74 0.14 -1.20
CA PHE A 382 7.07 0.10 0.21
C PHE A 382 8.22 -0.85 0.54
N PHE A 383 8.59 -1.77 -0.35
CA PHE A 383 9.67 -2.74 -0.10
C PHE A 383 10.93 -2.14 0.57
N PRO A 384 11.48 -0.99 0.10
CA PRO A 384 12.68 -0.39 0.70
C PRO A 384 12.55 0.00 2.18
N VAL A 385 11.33 0.17 2.71
CA VAL A 385 11.07 0.47 4.13
C VAL A 385 11.55 -0.65 5.05
N TRP A 386 11.60 -1.88 4.54
CA TRP A 386 12.01 -3.09 5.27
C TRP A 386 13.35 -3.64 4.80
N ASN A 387 14.25 -2.80 4.29
CA ASN A 387 15.60 -3.21 3.88
C ASN A 387 16.35 -4.07 4.92
N HIS A 388 16.22 -3.76 6.22
CA HIS A 388 16.78 -4.53 7.32
C HIS A 388 16.28 -5.99 7.40
N LEU A 389 15.08 -6.28 6.90
CA LEU A 389 14.51 -7.63 6.86
C LEU A 389 15.04 -8.46 5.68
N TYR A 390 15.64 -7.83 4.67
CA TYR A 390 16.13 -8.54 3.47
C TYR A 390 17.22 -9.56 3.78
N ARG A 391 18.01 -9.36 4.83
CA ARG A 391 19.03 -10.32 5.26
C ARG A 391 18.42 -11.68 5.67
N PHE A 392 17.16 -11.67 6.10
CA PHE A 392 16.43 -12.87 6.51
C PHE A 392 15.61 -13.50 5.37
N LEU A 393 15.47 -12.81 4.24
CA LEU A 393 14.77 -13.33 3.06
C LEU A 393 15.68 -14.28 2.26
N ARG A 394 15.64 -15.56 2.62
CA ARG A 394 16.45 -16.63 1.99
C ARG A 394 16.29 -16.75 0.47
N ASN A 395 15.12 -16.42 -0.09
CA ASN A 395 14.77 -16.67 -1.50
C ASN A 395 14.50 -15.38 -2.31
N ILE A 396 15.03 -14.22 -1.93
CA ILE A 396 14.73 -12.95 -2.62
C ILE A 396 15.14 -12.95 -4.10
N PHE A 397 16.27 -13.58 -4.45
CA PHE A 397 16.73 -13.67 -5.84
C PHE A 397 15.75 -14.46 -6.71
N VAL A 398 15.35 -15.66 -6.25
CA VAL A 398 14.39 -16.51 -6.97
C VAL A 398 13.06 -15.79 -7.15
N LEU A 399 12.60 -15.10 -6.11
CA LEU A 399 11.36 -14.33 -6.16
C LEU A 399 11.43 -13.18 -7.18
N ALA A 400 12.53 -12.43 -7.21
CA ALA A 400 12.74 -11.37 -8.19
C ALA A 400 12.74 -11.92 -9.61
N CYS A 401 13.41 -13.05 -9.85
CA CYS A 401 13.40 -13.74 -11.15
C CYS A 401 11.98 -14.16 -11.56
N ILE A 402 11.20 -14.75 -10.64
CA ILE A 402 9.81 -15.14 -10.94
C ILE A 402 8.99 -13.93 -11.38
N ILE A 403 9.03 -12.83 -10.64
CA ILE A 403 8.27 -11.62 -10.97
C ILE A 403 8.70 -11.05 -12.33
N ILE A 404 10.01 -10.95 -12.59
CA ILE A 404 10.53 -10.42 -13.86
C ILE A 404 10.12 -11.31 -15.04
N VAL A 405 10.29 -12.63 -14.91
CA VAL A 405 9.96 -13.60 -15.96
C VAL A 405 8.46 -13.58 -16.24
N CYS A 406 7.61 -13.58 -15.22
CA CYS A 406 6.16 -13.45 -15.40
C CYS A 406 5.79 -12.17 -16.14
N SER A 407 6.39 -11.03 -15.78
CA SER A 407 6.10 -9.75 -16.40
C SER A 407 6.52 -9.64 -17.85
N LEU A 408 7.60 -10.32 -18.25
CA LEU A 408 8.01 -10.43 -19.64
C LEU A 408 7.12 -11.41 -20.42
N LEU A 409 6.65 -12.49 -19.78
CA LEU A 409 5.83 -13.51 -20.43
C LEU A 409 4.38 -13.10 -20.62
N PHE A 410 3.82 -12.21 -19.79
CA PHE A 410 2.44 -11.71 -19.96
C PHE A 410 2.14 -11.22 -21.39
N PRO A 411 2.86 -10.22 -21.94
CA PRO A 411 2.56 -9.71 -23.28
C PRO A 411 2.85 -10.73 -24.39
N VAL A 412 3.83 -11.63 -24.17
CA VAL A 412 4.20 -12.67 -25.14
C VAL A 412 3.09 -13.72 -25.24
N LEU A 413 2.62 -14.24 -24.10
CA LEU A 413 1.55 -15.23 -24.05
C LEU A 413 0.21 -14.66 -24.48
N TRP A 414 -0.07 -13.39 -24.15
CA TRP A 414 -1.22 -12.67 -24.69
C TRP A 414 -1.19 -12.63 -26.22
N HIS A 415 -0.04 -12.28 -26.80
CA HIS A 415 0.09 -12.22 -28.25
C HIS A 415 -0.04 -13.60 -28.92
N LEU A 416 0.59 -14.63 -28.34
CA LEU A 416 0.51 -16.00 -28.83
C LEU A 416 -0.91 -16.57 -28.79
N TRP A 417 -1.69 -16.16 -27.78
CA TRP A 417 -3.07 -16.60 -27.63
C TRP A 417 -4.02 -15.86 -28.59
N ILE A 418 -4.03 -14.52 -28.56
CA ILE A 418 -5.02 -13.72 -29.29
C ILE A 418 -4.69 -13.57 -30.78
N TYR A 419 -3.42 -13.34 -31.13
CA TYR A 419 -3.04 -13.00 -32.51
C TYR A 419 -2.43 -14.17 -33.26
N ALA A 420 -1.54 -14.93 -32.63
CA ALA A 420 -0.88 -16.05 -33.30
C ALA A 420 -1.73 -17.33 -33.29
N GLY A 421 -2.68 -17.46 -32.35
CA GLY A 421 -3.53 -18.64 -32.20
C GLY A 421 -2.78 -19.93 -31.83
N SER A 422 -1.50 -19.82 -31.45
CA SER A 422 -0.63 -20.97 -31.16
C SER A 422 -0.64 -21.37 -29.68
N ALA A 423 -1.22 -20.55 -28.81
CA ALA A 423 -1.36 -20.81 -27.37
C ALA A 423 -2.84 -20.70 -26.95
N ASN A 424 -3.24 -21.47 -25.95
CA ASN A 424 -4.56 -21.38 -25.33
C ASN A 424 -4.56 -20.41 -24.11
N SER A 425 -5.74 -19.97 -23.69
CA SER A 425 -6.00 -19.16 -22.50
C SER A 425 -5.35 -19.72 -21.23
N ASN A 426 -5.26 -21.05 -21.12
CA ASN A 426 -4.65 -21.77 -20.00
C ASN A 426 -3.20 -21.33 -19.75
N PHE A 427 -2.42 -21.04 -20.80
CA PHE A 427 -1.03 -20.61 -20.65
C PHE A 427 -0.95 -19.21 -20.03
N PHE A 428 -1.81 -18.31 -20.48
CA PHE A 428 -1.90 -16.96 -19.91
C PHE A 428 -2.36 -17.02 -18.44
N TYR A 429 -3.33 -17.87 -18.12
CA TYR A 429 -3.75 -18.04 -16.72
C TYR A 429 -2.68 -18.70 -15.84
N ALA A 430 -1.93 -19.68 -16.36
CA ALA A 430 -0.84 -20.33 -15.62
C ALA A 430 0.25 -19.33 -15.22
N ILE A 431 0.57 -18.37 -16.09
CA ILE A 431 1.52 -17.31 -15.74
C ILE A 431 0.94 -16.34 -14.72
N THR A 432 -0.37 -16.03 -14.82
CA THR A 432 -1.08 -15.23 -13.80
C THR A 432 -1.04 -15.89 -12.43
N LEU A 433 -1.26 -17.20 -12.34
CA LEU A 433 -1.13 -17.95 -11.08
C LEU A 433 0.30 -17.91 -10.55
N THR A 434 1.29 -18.14 -11.42
CA THR A 434 2.71 -18.10 -11.04
C THR A 434 3.12 -16.71 -10.51
N PHE A 435 2.63 -15.64 -11.15
CA PHE A 435 2.83 -14.27 -10.70
C PHE A 435 2.23 -14.04 -9.32
N ASN A 436 0.96 -14.41 -9.10
CA ASN A 436 0.29 -14.28 -7.81
C ASN A 436 0.96 -15.13 -6.70
N VAL A 437 1.40 -16.36 -7.00
CA VAL A 437 2.20 -17.18 -6.07
C VAL A 437 3.51 -16.49 -5.71
N GLY A 438 4.18 -15.86 -6.68
CA GLY A 438 5.33 -15.00 -6.45
C GLY A 438 5.02 -13.90 -5.43
N GLN A 439 3.95 -13.13 -5.67
CA GLN A 439 3.52 -12.06 -4.76
C GLN A 439 3.23 -12.58 -3.34
N VAL A 440 2.48 -13.67 -3.19
CA VAL A 440 2.19 -14.28 -1.88
C VAL A 440 3.48 -14.70 -1.17
N ARG A 441 4.43 -15.29 -1.89
CA ARG A 441 5.71 -15.74 -1.31
C ARG A 441 6.57 -14.55 -0.86
N ALA A 442 6.51 -13.43 -1.58
CA ALA A 442 7.12 -12.18 -1.16
C ALA A 442 6.60 -11.74 0.21
N LEU A 443 5.27 -11.68 0.33
CA LEU A 443 4.59 -11.26 1.56
C LEU A 443 4.84 -12.21 2.73
N HIS A 444 4.83 -13.52 2.46
CA HIS A 444 5.12 -14.51 3.49
C HIS A 444 6.55 -14.38 4.02
N GLY A 445 7.51 -14.15 3.12
CA GLY A 445 8.90 -13.88 3.50
C GLY A 445 9.01 -12.69 4.44
N ASP A 446 8.45 -11.54 4.05
CA ASP A 446 8.51 -10.32 4.86
C ASP A 446 7.79 -10.48 6.20
N SER A 447 6.61 -11.10 6.19
CA SER A 447 5.81 -11.34 7.39
C SER A 447 6.50 -12.26 8.38
N PHE A 448 7.09 -13.35 7.89
CA PHE A 448 7.82 -14.30 8.73
C PHE A 448 9.07 -13.66 9.35
N CYS A 449 9.82 -12.89 8.56
CA CYS A 449 11.00 -12.20 9.06
C CYS A 449 10.63 -11.15 10.12
N SER A 450 9.56 -10.37 9.89
CA SER A 450 9.09 -9.40 10.87
C SER A 450 8.63 -10.06 12.18
N LEU A 451 7.97 -11.21 12.10
CA LEU A 451 7.51 -11.93 13.28
C LEU A 451 8.66 -12.54 14.07
N ARG A 452 9.65 -13.11 13.36
CA ARG A 452 10.87 -13.63 13.97
C ARG A 452 11.64 -12.53 14.70
N HIS A 453 11.75 -11.35 14.09
CA HIS A 453 12.32 -10.16 14.72
C HIS A 453 11.60 -9.78 16.02
N SER A 454 10.27 -9.69 16.00
CA SER A 454 9.50 -9.36 17.21
C SER A 454 9.71 -10.40 18.31
N THR A 455 9.75 -11.70 17.98
CA THR A 455 9.98 -12.77 18.96
C THR A 455 11.40 -12.77 19.52
N GLU A 456 12.43 -12.51 18.70
CA GLU A 456 13.83 -12.45 19.16
C GLU A 456 14.09 -11.20 20.02
N ALA A 457 13.43 -10.08 19.71
CA ALA A 457 13.47 -8.87 20.54
C ALA A 457 12.74 -9.02 21.89
N LEU A 458 11.69 -9.85 21.97
CA LEU A 458 10.93 -10.11 23.21
C LEU A 458 11.54 -11.25 24.06
N GLY A 459 12.13 -12.27 23.42
CA GLY A 459 12.74 -13.41 24.11
C GLY A 459 14.02 -13.08 24.88
N SER A 460 14.59 -11.90 24.65
CA SER A 460 15.78 -11.39 25.34
C SER A 460 15.48 -10.42 26.48
N ALA A 461 14.20 -10.09 26.71
CA ALA A 461 13.75 -9.19 27.76
C ALA A 461 13.19 -9.92 29.01
N ASN A 462 13.30 -11.26 29.06
CA ASN A 462 12.89 -12.10 30.20
C ASN A 462 14.07 -12.73 30.92
#